data_AF-A0A2V9XPA0-F1
#
_entry.id   AF-A0A2V9XPA0-F1
#
_cell.length_a   1.000
_cell.length_b   1.000
_cell.length_c   1.000
_cell.angle_alpha   90.00
_cell.angle_beta   90.00
_cell.angle_gamma   90.00
#
_symmetry.space_group_name_H-M   'P 1'
#
loop_
_entity.id
_entity.type
_entity.pdbx_description
1 polymer ?
#
loop_
_entity_poly.entity_id
_entity_poly.type
_entity_poly.pdbx_seq_one_letter_code
_entity_poly.pdbx_strand_id
1 'polypeptide(L)'
;MSHFLITVVSMGVVLGFMILIHEFGHYAAAKLFKVRVEVFSIGFGTRLLGFRKGETDYRISAIPLGGYVKMSGENPMDERTGDPGEFLSHPRWQRFVIAIAGPAMNILLAVGLLTTIYMIRYEYPIFLDQPAVIGWVLPDTPAAKAGIQPGDRVARIDG
;
A
#
# COMPACT_ATOMS: atom_id res chain seq x y z
N MET A 1 -14.71 -7.25 -23.54
CA MET A 1 -14.36 -5.81 -23.49
C MET A 1 -14.60 -5.18 -22.11
N SER A 2 -15.66 -5.55 -21.37
CA SER A 2 -15.92 -5.08 -19.99
C SER A 2 -14.77 -5.36 -19.03
N HIS A 3 -14.24 -6.59 -19.01
CA HIS A 3 -13.12 -6.96 -18.11
C HIS A 3 -11.85 -6.15 -18.38
N PHE A 4 -11.53 -5.87 -19.65
CA PHE A 4 -10.36 -5.07 -20.01
C PHE A 4 -10.47 -3.64 -19.47
N LEU A 5 -11.62 -2.98 -19.69
CA LEU A 5 -11.87 -1.63 -19.19
C LEU A 5 -11.82 -1.58 -17.66
N ILE A 6 -12.43 -2.56 -16.98
CA ILE A 6 -12.39 -2.67 -15.53
C ILE A 6 -10.94 -2.80 -15.06
N THR A 7 -10.14 -3.70 -15.63
CA THR A 7 -8.74 -3.90 -15.24
C THR A 7 -7.92 -2.62 -15.42
N VAL A 8 -8.08 -1.90 -16.53
CA VAL A 8 -7.34 -0.66 -16.80
C VAL A 8 -7.72 0.43 -15.80
N VAL A 9 -9.02 0.61 -15.55
CA VAL A 9 -9.51 1.61 -14.58
C VAL A 9 -9.07 1.25 -13.17
N SER A 10 -9.23 -0.01 -12.75
CA SER A 10 -8.79 -0.50 -11.44
C SER A 10 -7.29 -0.33 -11.25
N MET A 11 -6.48 -0.64 -12.26
CA MET A 11 -5.03 -0.42 -12.23
C MET A 11 -4.72 1.08 -12.03
N GLY A 12 -5.36 1.96 -12.79
CA GLY A 12 -5.16 3.41 -12.66
C GLY A 12 -5.52 3.93 -11.27
N VAL A 13 -6.64 3.47 -10.70
CA VAL A 13 -7.08 3.85 -9.35
C VAL A 13 -6.11 3.36 -8.28
N VAL A 14 -5.73 2.08 -8.32
CA VAL A 14 -4.81 1.48 -7.33
C VAL A 14 -3.43 2.13 -7.41
N LEU A 15 -2.88 2.29 -8.62
CA LEU A 15 -1.60 2.95 -8.83
C LEU A 15 -1.64 4.42 -8.38
N GLY A 16 -2.69 5.15 -8.74
CA GLY A 16 -2.87 6.54 -8.31
C GLY A 16 -2.95 6.68 -6.78
N PHE A 17 -3.70 5.81 -6.12
CA PHE A 17 -3.79 5.81 -4.66
C PHE A 17 -2.45 5.44 -3.99
N MET A 18 -1.72 4.45 -4.51
CA MET A 18 -0.42 4.06 -4.00
C MET A 18 0.63 5.17 -4.16
N ILE A 19 0.62 5.89 -5.29
CA ILE A 19 1.51 7.05 -5.48
C ILE A 19 1.10 8.19 -4.54
N LEU A 20 -0.20 8.44 -4.34
CA LEU A 20 -0.65 9.47 -3.40
C LEU A 20 -0.09 9.25 -1.99
N ILE A 21 -0.15 8.00 -1.49
CA ILE A 21 0.38 7.64 -0.17
C ILE A 21 1.91 7.75 -0.13
N HIS A 22 2.59 7.41 -1.22
CA HIS A 22 4.02 7.59 -1.38
C HIS A 22 4.44 9.06 -1.27
N GLU A 23 3.83 9.93 -2.07
CA GLU A 23 4.11 11.38 -2.05
C GLU A 23 3.75 11.99 -0.69
N PHE A 24 2.66 11.52 -0.06
CA PHE A 24 2.31 11.93 1.29
C PHE A 24 3.40 11.57 2.31
N GLY A 25 4.10 10.45 2.15
CA GLY A 25 5.24 10.09 3.00
C GLY A 25 6.38 11.10 2.93
N HIS A 26 6.80 11.46 1.71
CA HIS A 26 7.82 12.50 1.50
C HIS A 26 7.36 13.84 2.09
N TYR A 27 6.12 14.23 1.83
CA TYR A 27 5.52 15.45 2.34
C TYR A 27 5.51 15.49 3.88
N ALA A 28 5.01 14.44 4.51
CA ALA A 28 4.89 14.35 5.96
C ALA A 28 6.27 14.43 6.64
N ALA A 29 7.26 13.69 6.12
CA ALA A 29 8.63 13.75 6.63
C ALA A 29 9.26 15.13 6.43
N ALA A 30 9.05 15.76 5.27
CA ALA A 30 9.54 17.12 5.01
C ALA A 30 8.95 18.12 6.01
N LYS A 31 7.63 18.08 6.24
CA LYS A 31 6.97 18.95 7.23
C LYS A 31 7.44 18.68 8.66
N LEU A 32 7.70 17.42 9.02
CA LEU A 32 8.22 17.04 10.34
C LEU A 32 9.59 17.68 10.61
N PHE A 33 10.48 17.68 9.62
CA PHE A 33 11.79 18.32 9.72
C PHE A 33 11.77 19.83 9.46
N LYS A 34 10.61 20.43 9.22
CA LYS A 34 10.44 21.86 8.89
C LYS A 34 11.06 22.26 7.54
N VAL A 35 11.21 21.32 6.62
CA VAL A 35 11.54 21.62 5.22
C VAL A 35 10.32 22.28 4.58
N ARG A 36 10.54 23.37 3.86
CA ARG A 36 9.50 24.06 3.11
C ARG A 36 9.10 23.24 1.89
N VAL A 37 7.82 22.89 1.84
CA VAL A 37 7.21 22.27 0.67
C VAL A 37 6.44 23.34 -0.09
N GLU A 38 6.86 23.60 -1.32
CA GLU A 38 6.25 24.59 -2.20
C GLU A 38 5.00 24.04 -2.86
N VAL A 39 5.02 22.76 -3.24
CA VAL A 39 3.95 22.11 -3.98
C VAL A 39 3.72 20.71 -3.46
N PHE A 40 2.45 20.37 -3.25
CA PHE A 40 1.98 19.00 -3.15
C PHE A 40 0.97 18.76 -4.28
N SER A 41 1.34 17.97 -5.29
CA SER A 41 0.54 17.74 -6.49
C SER A 41 0.04 16.31 -6.55
N ILE A 42 -1.28 16.15 -6.71
CA ILE A 42 -1.90 14.89 -7.12
C ILE A 42 -2.04 14.93 -8.63
N GLY A 43 -1.30 14.07 -9.31
CA GLY A 43 -1.18 14.06 -10.77
C GLY A 43 -0.12 15.00 -11.32
N PHE A 44 0.04 14.95 -12.65
CA PHE A 44 1.00 15.71 -13.43
C PHE A 44 0.34 16.64 -14.46
N GLY A 45 1.14 17.56 -15.01
CA GLY A 45 0.73 18.47 -16.08
C GLY A 45 -0.01 19.71 -15.58
N THR A 46 -0.98 20.17 -16.37
CA THR A 46 -1.73 21.41 -16.09
C THR A 46 -2.52 21.28 -14.79
N ARG A 47 -2.40 22.29 -13.92
CA ARG A 47 -3.23 22.43 -12.72
C ARG A 47 -4.70 22.56 -13.12
N LEU A 48 -5.54 21.67 -12.62
CA LEU A 48 -6.99 21.77 -12.77
C LEU A 48 -7.59 22.55 -11.61
N LEU A 49 -7.30 22.11 -10.38
CA LEU A 49 -7.92 22.61 -9.15
C LEU A 49 -6.86 22.62 -8.05
N GLY A 50 -7.07 23.43 -7.00
CA GLY A 50 -6.17 23.44 -5.86
C GLY A 50 -6.30 24.68 -5.00
N PHE A 51 -5.74 24.63 -3.81
CA PHE A 51 -5.70 25.74 -2.87
C PHE A 51 -4.30 25.87 -2.26
N ARG A 52 -3.94 27.09 -1.86
CA ARG A 52 -2.70 27.34 -1.14
C ARG A 52 -3.01 27.39 0.36
N LYS A 53 -2.27 26.63 1.16
CA LYS A 53 -2.34 26.70 2.63
C LYS A 53 -0.94 26.90 3.20
N GLY A 54 -0.70 28.09 3.75
CA GLY A 54 0.63 28.53 4.15
C GLY A 54 1.57 28.61 2.94
N GLU A 55 2.68 27.91 3.02
CA GLU A 55 3.71 27.89 1.98
C GLU A 55 3.46 26.85 0.89
N THR A 56 2.55 25.90 1.12
CA THR A 56 2.32 24.76 0.23
C THR A 56 1.11 25.00 -0.67
N ASP A 57 1.32 24.86 -1.98
CA ASP A 57 0.27 24.81 -3.00
C ASP A 57 -0.21 23.35 -3.16
N TYR A 58 -1.44 23.07 -2.72
CA TYR A 58 -2.08 21.77 -2.89
C TYR A 58 -2.86 21.80 -4.19
N ARG A 59 -2.50 20.93 -5.13
CA ARG A 59 -3.13 20.93 -6.45
C ARG A 59 -3.45 19.54 -6.95
N ILE A 60 -4.48 19.49 -7.78
CA ILE A 60 -4.88 18.36 -8.59
C ILE A 60 -4.61 18.74 -10.04
N SER A 61 -3.84 17.91 -10.73
CA SER A 61 -3.39 18.15 -12.10
C SER A 61 -4.09 17.20 -13.08
N ALA A 62 -4.04 17.54 -14.37
CA ALA A 62 -4.85 16.88 -15.40
C ALA A 62 -4.58 15.38 -15.58
N ILE A 63 -3.34 14.94 -15.36
CA ILE A 63 -2.94 13.55 -15.52
C ILE A 63 -2.94 12.87 -14.15
N PRO A 64 -3.91 12.00 -13.82
CA PRO A 64 -4.04 11.41 -12.47
C PRO A 64 -3.02 10.29 -12.20
N LEU A 65 -2.17 9.95 -13.17
CA LEU A 65 -1.16 8.89 -13.09
C LEU A 65 0.09 9.36 -12.34
N GLY A 66 -0.08 9.70 -11.06
CA GLY A 66 1.01 9.93 -10.12
C GLY A 66 0.86 11.20 -9.30
N GLY A 67 1.98 11.86 -8.99
CA GLY A 67 2.03 13.05 -8.14
C GLY A 67 3.48 13.45 -7.88
N TYR A 68 3.67 14.58 -7.22
CA TYR A 68 5.00 14.98 -6.77
C TYR A 68 4.93 15.97 -5.60
N VAL A 69 5.96 15.92 -4.77
CA VAL A 69 6.26 16.92 -3.75
C VAL A 69 7.43 17.77 -4.20
N LYS A 70 7.25 19.08 -4.34
CA LYS A 70 8.35 20.01 -4.64
C LYS A 70 8.85 20.63 -3.33
N MET A 71 10.08 20.33 -2.94
CA MET A 71 10.71 20.92 -1.77
C MET A 71 11.61 22.08 -2.17
N SER A 72 11.62 23.13 -1.35
CA SER A 72 12.42 24.32 -1.62
C SER A 72 13.91 23.98 -1.57
N GLY A 73 14.69 24.41 -2.57
CA GLY A 73 16.12 24.14 -2.64
C GLY A 73 16.49 22.66 -2.80
N GLU A 74 15.58 21.81 -3.28
CA GLU A 74 15.87 20.42 -3.62
C GLU A 74 16.62 20.29 -4.95
N ASN A 75 16.26 21.14 -5.93
CA ASN A 75 16.92 21.15 -7.23
C ASN A 75 18.26 21.90 -7.12
N PRO A 76 19.40 21.30 -7.51
CA PRO A 76 20.69 21.97 -7.49
C PRO A 76 20.76 23.24 -8.35
N MET A 77 19.84 23.40 -9.30
CA MET A 77 19.73 24.57 -10.18
C MET A 77 18.92 25.72 -9.56
N ASP A 78 18.22 25.49 -8.46
CA ASP A 78 17.51 26.57 -7.75
C ASP A 78 18.54 27.51 -7.09
N GLU A 79 18.28 28.83 -7.12
CA GLU A 79 19.12 29.79 -6.41
C GLU A 79 19.13 29.47 -4.91
N ARG A 80 20.32 29.24 -4.36
CA ARG A 80 20.49 28.97 -2.94
C ARG A 80 20.40 30.29 -2.18
N THR A 81 19.23 30.54 -1.61
CA THR A 81 18.98 31.70 -0.76
C THR A 81 19.58 31.55 0.64
N GLY A 82 20.01 30.35 1.04
CA GLY A 82 20.54 30.09 2.38
C GLY A 82 19.45 30.03 3.44
N ASP A 83 18.20 29.87 3.02
CA ASP A 83 17.05 29.79 3.90
C ASP A 83 17.13 28.50 4.73
N PRO A 84 16.94 28.56 6.07
CA PRO A 84 16.89 27.37 6.92
C PRO A 84 15.87 26.33 6.49
N GLY A 85 14.78 26.73 5.79
CA GLY A 85 13.74 25.84 5.30
C GLY A 85 14.05 25.14 3.97
N GLU A 86 15.19 25.44 3.32
CA GLU A 86 15.63 24.72 2.11
C GLU A 86 16.05 23.28 2.44
N PHE A 87 15.64 22.33 1.62
CA PHE A 87 16.01 20.91 1.75
C PHE A 87 17.54 20.71 1.87
N LEU A 88 18.32 21.45 1.06
CA LEU A 88 19.77 21.42 1.09
C LEU A 88 20.41 22.19 2.26
N SER A 89 19.64 22.81 3.16
CA SER A 89 20.11 23.40 4.41
C SER A 89 20.05 22.42 5.60
N HIS A 90 19.26 21.35 5.51
CA HIS A 90 19.10 20.36 6.59
C HIS A 90 20.23 19.33 6.65
N PRO A 91 20.54 18.70 7.80
CA PRO A 91 21.51 17.59 7.86
C PRO A 91 21.20 16.43 6.91
N ARG A 92 22.25 15.77 6.40
CA ARG A 92 22.12 14.66 5.42
C ARG A 92 21.21 13.53 5.90
N TRP A 93 21.18 13.23 7.19
CA TRP A 93 20.33 12.18 7.75
C TRP A 93 18.84 12.54 7.65
N GLN A 94 18.45 13.82 7.81
CA GLN A 94 17.06 14.26 7.67
C GLN A 94 16.62 14.13 6.21
N ARG A 95 17.47 14.56 5.28
CA ARG A 95 17.25 14.39 3.84
C ARG A 95 17.09 12.93 3.46
N PHE A 96 17.92 12.06 4.03
CA PHE A 96 17.82 10.62 3.83
C PHE A 96 16.49 10.06 4.34
N VAL A 97 16.06 10.45 5.56
CA VAL A 97 14.75 10.05 6.10
C VAL A 97 13.61 10.50 5.20
N ILE A 98 13.65 11.74 4.72
CA ILE A 98 12.65 12.26 3.77
C ILE A 98 12.64 11.44 2.48
N ALA A 99 13.80 11.10 1.92
CA ALA A 99 13.92 10.33 0.68
C ALA A 99 13.41 8.88 0.82
N ILE A 100 13.47 8.27 2.01
CA ILE A 100 12.92 6.92 2.22
C ILE A 100 11.48 6.92 2.74
N ALA A 101 10.95 8.07 3.14
CA ALA A 101 9.62 8.17 3.74
C ALA A 101 8.49 7.73 2.80
N GLY A 102 8.59 8.05 1.50
CA GLY A 102 7.63 7.61 0.50
C GLY A 102 7.56 6.09 0.35
N PRO A 103 8.68 5.40 0.05
CA PRO A 103 8.73 3.94 0.05
C PRO A 103 8.26 3.30 1.36
N ALA A 104 8.67 3.86 2.50
CA ALA A 104 8.26 3.36 3.81
C ALA A 104 6.74 3.45 4.02
N MET A 105 6.10 4.54 3.59
CA MET A 105 4.65 4.69 3.66
C MET A 105 3.90 3.67 2.80
N ASN A 106 4.44 3.27 1.65
CA ASN A 106 3.84 2.20 0.85
C ASN A 106 3.96 0.82 1.51
N ILE A 107 5.08 0.56 2.19
CA ILE A 107 5.24 -0.66 2.99
C ILE A 107 4.22 -0.67 4.14
N LEU A 108 4.08 0.46 4.84
CA LEU A 108 3.08 0.61 5.91
C LEU A 108 1.65 0.43 5.38
N LEU A 109 1.35 0.99 4.21
CA LEU A 109 0.07 0.80 3.54
C LEU A 109 -0.17 -0.68 3.22
N ALA A 110 0.82 -1.39 2.67
CA ALA A 110 0.70 -2.81 2.35
C ALA A 110 0.42 -3.65 3.61
N VAL A 111 1.18 -3.43 4.69
CA VAL A 111 0.97 -4.10 5.97
C VAL A 111 -0.42 -3.80 6.52
N GLY A 112 -0.84 -2.53 6.54
CA GLY A 112 -2.15 -2.12 7.04
C GLY A 112 -3.30 -2.71 6.22
N LEU A 113 -3.20 -2.68 4.89
CA LEU A 113 -4.20 -3.25 3.98
C LEU A 113 -4.30 -4.76 4.15
N LEU A 114 -3.18 -5.50 4.09
CA LEU A 114 -3.20 -6.95 4.28
C LEU A 114 -3.77 -7.32 5.65
N THR A 115 -3.30 -6.66 6.71
CA THR A 115 -3.80 -6.91 8.07
C THR A 115 -5.31 -6.68 8.15
N THR A 116 -5.80 -5.57 7.63
CA THR A 116 -7.24 -5.25 7.63
C THR A 116 -8.04 -6.27 6.83
N ILE A 117 -7.55 -6.66 5.64
CA ILE A 117 -8.20 -7.68 4.81
C ILE A 117 -8.28 -9.01 5.57
N TYR A 118 -7.19 -9.48 6.17
CA TYR A 118 -7.20 -10.73 6.93
C TYR A 118 -8.06 -10.65 8.20
N MET A 119 -8.17 -9.49 8.84
CA MET A 119 -9.04 -9.29 10.00
C MET A 119 -10.54 -9.30 9.64
N ILE A 120 -10.93 -8.76 8.46
CA ILE A 120 -12.34 -8.68 8.02
C ILE A 120 -12.76 -9.93 7.25
N ARG A 121 -11.89 -10.41 6.37
CA ARG A 121 -12.06 -11.58 5.50
C ARG A 121 -10.97 -12.57 5.88
N TYR A 122 -11.15 -13.20 7.03
CA TYR A 122 -10.39 -14.39 7.34
C TYR A 122 -10.89 -15.49 6.38
N GLU A 123 -10.14 -15.75 5.31
CA GLU A 123 -10.33 -16.96 4.51
C GLU A 123 -9.91 -18.14 5.39
N TYR A 124 -10.79 -18.50 6.32
CA TYR A 124 -10.65 -19.67 7.16
C TYR A 124 -10.92 -20.87 6.25
N PRO A 125 -9.93 -21.76 6.03
CA PRO A 125 -10.17 -22.95 5.25
C PRO A 125 -11.25 -23.77 5.94
N ILE A 126 -12.42 -23.89 5.31
CA ILE A 126 -13.62 -24.52 5.89
C ILE A 126 -13.30 -25.95 6.38
N PHE A 127 -12.32 -26.63 5.77
CA PHE A 127 -11.85 -27.95 6.18
C PHE A 127 -11.23 -28.04 7.59
N LEU A 128 -10.84 -26.91 8.20
CA LEU A 128 -10.31 -26.89 9.57
C LEU A 128 -11.41 -26.99 10.63
N ASP A 129 -12.63 -26.54 10.32
CA ASP A 129 -13.81 -26.68 11.20
C ASP A 129 -14.73 -27.83 10.76
N GLN A 130 -14.52 -28.37 9.56
CA GLN A 130 -15.26 -29.54 9.13
C GLN A 130 -14.76 -30.78 9.86
N PRO A 131 -15.68 -31.67 10.26
CA PRO A 131 -15.29 -32.95 10.78
C PRO A 131 -14.37 -33.67 9.80
N ALA A 132 -13.36 -34.36 10.31
CA ALA A 132 -12.52 -35.25 9.52
C ALA A 132 -13.40 -36.41 9.01
N VAL A 133 -13.99 -36.22 7.82
CA VAL A 133 -14.86 -37.20 7.17
C VAL A 133 -14.04 -37.96 6.14
N ILE A 134 -14.15 -39.28 6.15
CA ILE A 134 -13.49 -40.15 5.19
C ILE A 134 -14.13 -39.92 3.82
N GLY A 135 -13.38 -39.35 2.87
CA GLY A 135 -13.89 -39.12 1.51
C GLY A 135 -13.93 -40.39 0.65
N TRP A 136 -12.92 -41.24 0.79
CA TRP A 136 -12.79 -42.49 0.03
C TRP A 136 -11.92 -43.50 0.79
N VAL A 137 -12.20 -44.80 0.60
CA VAL A 137 -11.40 -45.90 1.15
C VAL A 137 -10.95 -46.81 0.00
N LEU A 138 -9.64 -47.05 -0.09
CA LEU A 138 -9.08 -47.93 -1.11
C LEU A 138 -9.40 -49.40 -0.77
N PRO A 139 -9.82 -50.22 -1.75
CA PRO A 139 -9.99 -51.67 -1.55
C PRO A 139 -8.71 -52.35 -1.05
N ASP A 140 -8.85 -53.47 -0.35
CA ASP A 140 -7.76 -54.32 0.17
C ASP A 140 -6.79 -53.68 1.18
N THR A 141 -7.13 -52.51 1.72
CA THR A 141 -6.35 -51.83 2.75
C THR A 141 -6.75 -52.25 4.18
N PRO A 142 -5.88 -52.04 5.19
CA PRO A 142 -6.25 -52.20 6.60
C PRO A 142 -7.50 -51.39 6.99
N ALA A 143 -7.67 -50.19 6.42
CA ALA A 143 -8.85 -49.35 6.63
C ALA A 143 -10.15 -50.02 6.12
N ALA A 144 -10.12 -50.61 4.91
CA ALA A 144 -11.25 -51.37 4.38
C ALA A 144 -11.58 -52.62 5.22
N LYS A 145 -10.54 -53.34 5.67
CA LYS A 145 -10.70 -54.52 6.55
C LYS A 145 -11.22 -54.17 7.94
N ALA A 146 -10.89 -52.97 8.43
CA ALA A 146 -11.41 -52.42 9.68
C ALA A 146 -12.87 -51.92 9.57
N GLY A 147 -13.45 -51.95 8.36
CA GLY A 147 -14.84 -51.57 8.13
C GLY A 147 -15.07 -50.07 7.99
N ILE A 148 -14.01 -49.27 7.80
CA ILE A 148 -14.12 -47.83 7.56
C ILE A 148 -14.80 -47.59 6.22
N GLN A 149 -15.78 -46.68 6.18
CA GLN A 149 -16.57 -46.35 5.00
C GLN A 149 -16.45 -44.87 4.62
N PRO A 150 -16.59 -44.53 3.32
CA PRO A 150 -16.80 -43.15 2.91
C PRO A 150 -18.00 -42.53 3.66
N GLY A 151 -17.80 -41.35 4.25
CA GLY A 151 -18.78 -40.68 5.09
C GLY A 151 -18.57 -40.86 6.60
N ASP A 152 -17.71 -41.79 7.02
CA ASP A 152 -17.39 -41.94 8.45
C ASP A 152 -16.70 -40.70 8.99
N ARG A 153 -17.08 -40.28 10.21
CA ARG A 153 -16.46 -39.16 10.93
C ARG A 153 -15.43 -39.69 11.92
N VAL A 154 -14.18 -39.27 11.76
CA VAL A 154 -13.11 -39.54 12.73
C VAL A 154 -13.34 -38.65 13.96
N ALA A 155 -13.70 -39.28 15.08
CA ALA A 155 -13.96 -38.59 16.34
C ALA A 155 -12.70 -38.37 17.18
N ARG A 156 -11.79 -39.36 17.23
CA ARG A 156 -10.50 -39.34 17.93
C ARG A 156 -9.52 -40.30 17.25
N ILE A 157 -8.22 -40.02 17.41
CA ILE A 157 -7.11 -40.92 17.03
C ILE A 157 -6.25 -41.07 18.29
N ASP A 158 -5.94 -42.30 18.68
CA ASP A 158 -5.13 -42.65 19.87
C ASP A 158 -5.67 -42.21 21.25
N GLY A 159 -6.91 -41.71 21.32
CA GLY A 159 -7.60 -41.34 22.56
C GLY A 159 -7.58 -39.84 22.82
#